data_AF-A0A940QWN9-F1
#
_entry.id   AF-A0A940QWN9-F1
#
_cell.length_a   1.000
_cell.length_b   1.000
_cell.length_c   1.000
_cell.angle_alpha   90.00
_cell.angle_beta   90.00
_cell.angle_gamma   90.00
#
_symmetry.space_group_name_H-M   'P 1'
#
loop_
_entity.id
_entity.type
_entity.pdbx_description
1 polymer ?
#
loop_
_entity_poly.entity_id
_entity_poly.type
_entity_poly.pdbx_seq_one_letter_code
_entity_poly.pdbx_strand_id
1 'polypeptide(L)'
;EIQELALEEMLRLAFPFDMIQEVGKGIRGADCIQTVRNSFGQECGKIIYESKRTKHFEKAWIEKLKTDMRATAADVAVLVTQARPDQMEVFGLMEGVWICSYTEVAALTQVLREGILKMYSAVKSQQNRGDKMHLLYDYLTSHEFGEQWKAIREGFFSIRVSIQKERDAMEKLWKAREKQLDKVLLNVAHIKGSIEGIAGSEDIQINLLDDTLEETEEI
;
A
#
# COMPACT_ATOMS: atom_id res chain seq x y z
N GLU A 1 7.64 -40.07 7.55
CA GLU A 1 8.75 -39.23 7.02
C GLU A 1 8.61 -38.81 5.56
N ILE A 2 8.68 -39.68 4.54
CA ILE A 2 8.65 -39.22 3.12
C ILE A 2 7.34 -38.47 2.76
N GLN A 3 6.17 -38.85 3.33
CA GLN A 3 4.94 -38.09 3.08
C GLN A 3 4.93 -36.72 3.75
N GLU A 4 5.42 -36.67 4.99
CA GLU A 4 5.41 -35.45 5.80
C GLU A 4 6.24 -34.38 5.10
N LEU A 5 7.47 -34.72 4.68
CA LEU A 5 8.33 -33.83 3.90
C LEU A 5 7.66 -33.37 2.60
N ALA A 6 7.04 -34.28 1.86
CA ALA A 6 6.35 -33.95 0.61
C ALA A 6 5.09 -33.09 0.83
N LEU A 7 4.40 -33.25 1.96
CA LEU A 7 3.26 -32.42 2.34
C LEU A 7 3.73 -31.01 2.67
N GLU A 8 4.77 -30.88 3.49
CA GLU A 8 5.34 -29.58 3.84
C GLU A 8 5.87 -28.83 2.63
N GLU A 9 6.64 -29.48 1.76
CA GLU A 9 7.20 -28.88 0.56
C GLU A 9 6.09 -28.36 -0.36
N MET A 10 5.05 -29.17 -0.58
CA MET A 10 3.89 -28.77 -1.36
C MET A 10 3.17 -27.57 -0.74
N LEU A 11 2.97 -27.55 0.58
CA LEU A 11 2.36 -26.41 1.27
C LEU A 11 3.24 -25.15 1.17
N ARG A 12 4.57 -25.28 1.28
CA ARG A 12 5.51 -24.15 1.11
C ARG A 12 5.46 -23.59 -0.31
N LEU A 13 5.36 -24.44 -1.32
CA LEU A 13 5.25 -24.03 -2.72
C LEU A 13 3.91 -23.38 -3.02
N ALA A 14 2.81 -23.93 -2.50
CA ALA A 14 1.47 -23.41 -2.73
C ALA A 14 1.20 -22.11 -1.95
N PHE A 15 1.79 -21.95 -0.77
CA PHE A 15 1.54 -20.83 0.15
C PHE A 15 2.85 -20.17 0.63
N PRO A 16 3.62 -19.54 -0.27
CA PRO A 16 4.99 -19.07 0.02
C PRO A 16 5.07 -17.95 1.06
N PHE A 17 3.96 -17.26 1.35
CA PHE A 17 3.90 -16.18 2.34
C PHE A 17 3.45 -16.66 3.72
N ASP A 18 2.93 -17.89 3.82
CA ASP A 18 2.58 -18.51 5.09
C ASP A 18 3.82 -19.18 5.71
N MET A 19 3.80 -19.44 7.02
CA MET A 19 4.88 -20.20 7.65
C MET A 19 4.48 -21.67 7.80
N ILE A 20 5.29 -22.57 7.24
CA ILE A 20 5.12 -24.02 7.37
C ILE A 20 6.19 -24.57 8.31
N GLN A 21 5.77 -25.03 9.49
CA GLN A 21 6.65 -25.54 10.55
C GLN A 21 6.35 -27.02 10.84
N GLU A 22 7.41 -27.82 10.98
CA GLU A 22 7.33 -29.18 11.52
C GLU A 22 7.05 -29.09 13.04
N VAL A 23 6.19 -29.95 13.57
CA VAL A 23 6.03 -30.07 15.02
C VAL A 23 7.17 -30.93 15.54
N GLY A 24 8.10 -30.33 16.28
CA GLY A 24 9.43 -30.90 16.55
C GLY A 24 9.47 -32.37 16.97
N LYS A 25 10.40 -33.12 16.36
CA LYS A 25 10.69 -34.53 16.65
C LYS A 25 10.95 -34.75 18.15
N GLY A 26 10.08 -35.54 18.80
CA GLY A 26 10.19 -35.88 20.22
C GLY A 26 9.03 -35.37 21.09
N ILE A 27 8.21 -34.46 20.56
CA ILE A 27 6.89 -34.12 21.12
C ILE A 27 5.86 -34.87 20.27
N ARG A 28 4.97 -35.65 20.90
CA ARG A 28 3.82 -36.23 20.18
C ARG A 28 3.03 -35.06 19.60
N GLY A 29 3.01 -34.92 18.28
CA GLY A 29 2.33 -33.84 17.59
C GLY A 29 2.00 -34.22 16.16
N ALA A 30 1.22 -33.37 15.51
CA ALA A 30 0.87 -33.52 14.11
C ALA A 30 2.06 -33.28 13.18
N ASP A 31 1.92 -33.62 11.92
CA ASP A 31 3.04 -33.62 10.97
C ASP A 31 3.53 -32.20 10.67
N CYS A 32 2.60 -31.26 10.41
CA CYS A 32 2.99 -29.88 10.15
C CYS A 32 1.91 -28.87 10.56
N ILE A 33 2.34 -27.64 10.82
CA ILE A 33 1.48 -26.49 11.10
C ILE A 33 1.75 -25.40 10.06
N GLN A 34 0.69 -24.91 9.45
CA GLN A 34 0.70 -23.70 8.63
C GLN A 34 0.18 -22.53 9.45
N THR A 35 1.00 -21.51 9.65
CA THR A 35 0.56 -20.21 10.15
C THR A 35 0.19 -19.34 8.95
N VAL A 36 -1.11 -19.10 8.79
CA VAL A 36 -1.68 -18.30 7.71
C VAL A 36 -1.34 -16.84 7.92
N ARG A 37 -0.76 -16.19 6.90
CA ARG A 37 -0.40 -14.77 6.94
C ARG A 37 -1.13 -13.97 5.88
N ASN A 38 -1.56 -12.76 6.24
CA ASN A 38 -2.12 -11.82 5.26
C ASN A 38 -1.02 -11.15 4.42
N SER A 39 -1.42 -10.32 3.46
CA SER A 39 -0.51 -9.55 2.61
C SER A 39 0.40 -8.57 3.35
N PHE A 40 0.09 -8.23 4.60
CA PHE A 40 0.92 -7.40 5.47
C PHE A 40 1.88 -8.22 6.35
N GLY A 41 1.93 -9.55 6.16
CA GLY A 41 2.76 -10.48 6.93
C GLY A 41 2.23 -10.76 8.34
N GLN A 42 1.01 -10.33 8.68
CA GLN A 42 0.42 -10.57 10.00
C GLN A 42 -0.15 -11.98 10.07
N GLU A 43 0.04 -12.63 11.21
CA GLU A 43 -0.51 -13.95 11.48
C GLU A 43 -2.01 -13.85 11.74
N CYS A 44 -2.79 -14.57 10.93
CA CYS A 44 -4.25 -14.51 10.92
C CYS A 44 -4.91 -15.75 11.51
N GLY A 45 -4.19 -16.87 11.56
CA GLY A 45 -4.65 -18.13 12.12
C GLY A 45 -3.70 -19.27 11.78
N LYS A 46 -4.02 -20.47 12.23
CA LYS A 46 -3.19 -21.66 12.10
C LYS A 46 -4.01 -22.86 11.62
N ILE A 47 -3.44 -23.62 10.69
CA ILE A 47 -3.97 -24.90 10.22
C ILE A 47 -2.98 -25.99 10.62
N ILE A 48 -3.46 -27.02 11.31
CA ILE A 48 -2.66 -28.19 11.67
C ILE A 48 -2.97 -29.35 10.73
N TYR A 49 -1.95 -30.07 10.30
CA TYR A 49 -2.05 -31.18 9.38
C TYR A 49 -1.48 -32.47 9.97
N GLU A 50 -2.19 -33.57 9.80
CA GLU A 50 -1.68 -34.93 10.02
C GLU A 50 -1.86 -35.73 8.74
N SER A 51 -0.85 -36.50 8.34
CA SER A 51 -0.92 -37.41 7.22
C SER A 51 -0.90 -38.88 7.67
N LYS A 52 -1.69 -39.72 6.99
CA LYS A 52 -1.78 -41.16 7.25
C LYS A 52 -1.67 -41.97 5.97
N ARG A 53 -0.70 -42.90 5.94
CA ARG A 53 -0.52 -43.93 4.89
C ARG A 53 -0.94 -45.28 5.42
N THR A 54 -2.23 -45.51 5.57
CA THR A 54 -2.75 -46.85 5.90
C THR A 54 -3.91 -47.21 4.98
N LYS A 55 -4.29 -48.49 5.00
CA LYS A 55 -5.40 -49.02 4.19
C LYS A 55 -6.75 -48.89 4.87
N HIS A 56 -6.77 -48.70 6.19
CA HIS A 56 -7.98 -48.66 7.00
C HIS A 56 -8.01 -47.38 7.80
N PHE A 57 -9.13 -46.68 7.75
CA PHE A 57 -9.37 -45.49 8.53
C PHE A 57 -9.56 -45.83 10.00
N GLU A 58 -8.89 -45.12 10.91
CA GLU A 58 -9.10 -45.28 12.35
C GLU A 58 -9.60 -43.96 12.96
N LYS A 59 -10.73 -44.05 13.67
CA LYS A 59 -11.31 -42.90 14.37
C LYS A 59 -10.37 -42.29 15.41
N ALA A 60 -9.43 -43.07 15.95
CA ALA A 60 -8.42 -42.60 16.89
C ALA A 60 -7.55 -41.45 16.34
N TRP A 61 -7.37 -41.36 15.02
CA TRP A 61 -6.59 -40.27 14.42
C TRP A 61 -7.28 -38.92 14.55
N ILE A 62 -8.62 -38.88 14.48
CA ILE A 62 -9.40 -37.65 14.71
C ILE A 62 -9.18 -37.18 16.14
N GLU A 63 -9.30 -38.07 17.13
CA GLU A 63 -9.16 -37.72 18.54
C GLU A 63 -7.75 -37.26 18.91
N LYS A 64 -6.72 -37.92 18.32
CA LYS A 64 -5.32 -37.47 18.43
C LYS A 64 -5.18 -36.06 17.84
N LEU A 65 -5.62 -35.85 16.59
CA LEU A 65 -5.44 -34.58 15.90
C LEU A 65 -6.19 -33.42 16.58
N LYS A 66 -7.38 -33.65 17.14
CA LYS A 66 -8.07 -32.66 17.98
C LYS A 66 -7.28 -32.29 19.23
N THR A 67 -6.59 -33.26 19.84
CA THR A 67 -5.73 -33.02 20.99
C THR A 67 -4.52 -32.18 20.61
N ASP A 68 -3.90 -32.50 19.47
CA ASP A 68 -2.76 -31.76 18.93
C ASP A 68 -3.17 -30.33 18.52
N MET A 69 -4.36 -30.17 17.92
CA MET A 69 -4.96 -28.87 17.57
C MET A 69 -5.11 -27.97 18.80
N ARG A 70 -5.61 -28.52 19.92
CA ARG A 70 -5.72 -27.77 21.18
C ARG A 70 -4.37 -27.42 21.77
N ALA A 71 -3.43 -28.38 21.78
CA ALA A 71 -2.10 -28.18 22.34
C ALA A 71 -1.29 -27.10 21.60
N THR A 72 -1.54 -26.96 20.29
CA THR A 72 -0.83 -26.02 19.41
C THR A 72 -1.61 -24.71 19.17
N ALA A 73 -2.81 -24.60 19.74
CA ALA A 73 -3.76 -23.51 19.49
C ALA A 73 -4.00 -23.28 17.99
N ALA A 74 -4.18 -24.37 17.23
CA ALA A 74 -4.56 -24.30 15.83
C ALA A 74 -6.07 -24.06 15.68
N ASP A 75 -6.46 -23.28 14.67
CA ASP A 75 -7.86 -22.91 14.41
C ASP A 75 -8.59 -23.98 13.60
N VAL A 76 -7.86 -24.69 12.73
CA VAL A 76 -8.41 -25.70 11.82
C VAL A 76 -7.50 -26.92 11.79
N ALA A 77 -8.11 -28.11 11.79
CA ALA A 77 -7.40 -29.39 11.65
C ALA A 77 -7.72 -30.08 10.32
N VAL A 78 -6.69 -30.58 9.65
CA VAL A 78 -6.76 -31.31 8.38
C VAL A 78 -6.05 -32.65 8.49
N LEU A 79 -6.76 -33.73 8.20
CA LEU A 79 -6.25 -35.09 8.11
C LEU A 79 -6.14 -35.50 6.63
N VAL A 80 -4.91 -35.74 6.20
CA VAL A 80 -4.58 -36.16 4.84
C VAL A 80 -4.41 -37.68 4.81
N THR A 81 -5.35 -38.40 4.20
CA THR A 81 -5.35 -39.87 4.21
C THR A 81 -5.73 -40.48 2.85
N GLN A 82 -5.18 -41.65 2.56
CA GLN A 82 -5.62 -42.49 1.44
C GLN A 82 -6.82 -43.38 1.82
N ALA A 83 -6.90 -43.80 3.08
CA ALA A 83 -8.04 -44.54 3.61
C ALA A 83 -9.09 -43.56 4.12
N ARG A 84 -10.18 -43.39 3.36
CA ARG A 84 -11.33 -42.56 3.73
C ARG A 84 -12.32 -43.36 4.58
N PRO A 85 -13.13 -42.69 5.43
CA PRO A 85 -14.29 -43.33 6.05
C PRO A 85 -15.27 -43.84 4.97
N ASP A 86 -15.92 -44.97 5.22
CA ASP A 86 -16.83 -45.63 4.26
C ASP A 86 -18.02 -44.75 3.81
N GLN A 87 -18.29 -43.65 4.53
CA GLN A 87 -19.39 -42.71 4.28
C GLN A 87 -18.97 -41.48 3.47
N MET A 88 -17.72 -41.43 2.96
CA MET A 88 -17.12 -40.24 2.39
C MET A 88 -16.49 -40.51 1.01
N GLU A 89 -17.17 -40.09 -0.06
CA GLU A 89 -16.66 -40.22 -1.44
C GLU A 89 -15.68 -39.10 -1.84
N VAL A 90 -15.80 -37.92 -1.25
CA VAL A 90 -14.97 -36.71 -1.51
C VAL A 90 -14.46 -36.13 -0.20
N PHE A 91 -13.52 -35.17 -0.23
CA PHE A 91 -13.09 -34.50 1.00
C PHE A 91 -14.28 -33.92 1.79
N GLY A 92 -14.19 -33.90 3.12
CA GLY A 92 -15.29 -33.43 3.96
C GLY A 92 -14.92 -33.19 5.41
N LEU A 93 -15.86 -32.63 6.17
CA LEU A 93 -15.69 -32.35 7.58
C LEU A 93 -16.30 -33.49 8.41
N MET A 94 -15.50 -34.12 9.26
CA MET A 94 -15.95 -35.16 10.18
C MET A 94 -15.55 -34.78 11.61
N GLU A 95 -16.54 -34.60 12.47
CA GLU A 95 -16.35 -34.24 13.89
C GLU A 95 -15.42 -33.03 14.11
N GLY A 96 -15.46 -32.03 13.23
CA GLY A 96 -14.62 -30.84 13.33
C GLY A 96 -13.20 -30.98 12.76
N VAL A 97 -12.86 -32.11 12.15
CA VAL A 97 -11.61 -32.33 11.41
C VAL A 97 -11.91 -32.47 9.93
N TRP A 98 -11.22 -31.70 9.10
CA TRP A 98 -11.30 -31.85 7.65
C TRP A 98 -10.52 -33.07 7.20
N ILE A 99 -11.12 -33.94 6.41
CA ILE A 99 -10.50 -35.16 5.89
C ILE A 99 -10.40 -35.02 4.38
N CYS A 100 -9.21 -35.18 3.82
CA CYS A 100 -8.99 -35.11 2.39
C CYS A 100 -7.90 -36.09 1.93
N SER A 101 -7.83 -36.32 0.63
CA SER A 101 -6.70 -37.01 0.02
C SER A 101 -5.52 -36.06 -0.20
N TYR A 102 -4.35 -36.64 -0.49
CA TYR A 102 -3.15 -35.87 -0.81
C TYR A 102 -3.32 -35.01 -2.08
N THR A 103 -4.16 -35.41 -3.03
CA THR A 103 -4.40 -34.62 -4.26
C THR A 103 -5.32 -33.42 -4.01
N GLU A 104 -6.16 -33.48 -2.97
CA GLU A 104 -7.15 -32.44 -2.67
C GLU A 104 -6.64 -31.41 -1.66
N VAL A 105 -5.63 -31.75 -0.86
CA VAL A 105 -5.21 -30.94 0.28
C VAL A 105 -4.83 -29.51 -0.11
N ALA A 106 -4.16 -29.29 -1.25
CA ALA A 106 -3.79 -27.93 -1.68
C ALA A 106 -5.02 -27.06 -1.95
N ALA A 107 -6.02 -27.62 -2.66
CA ALA A 107 -7.27 -26.92 -2.96
C ALA A 107 -8.08 -26.67 -1.68
N LEU A 108 -8.15 -27.65 -0.79
CA LEU A 108 -8.84 -27.51 0.49
C LEU A 108 -8.17 -26.45 1.37
N THR A 109 -6.85 -26.49 1.50
CA THR A 109 -6.08 -25.49 2.24
C THR A 109 -6.33 -24.08 1.71
N GLN A 110 -6.38 -23.88 0.40
CA GLN A 110 -6.69 -22.56 -0.19
C GLN A 110 -8.06 -22.03 0.30
N VAL A 111 -9.08 -22.88 0.33
CA VAL A 111 -10.43 -22.49 0.80
C VAL A 111 -10.41 -22.17 2.30
N LEU A 112 -9.77 -23.00 3.11
CA LEU A 112 -9.66 -22.80 4.56
C LEU A 112 -8.89 -21.53 4.89
N ARG A 113 -7.78 -21.29 4.17
CA ARG A 113 -6.95 -20.09 4.28
C ARG A 113 -7.75 -18.82 4.00
N GLU A 114 -8.53 -18.81 2.93
CA GLU A 114 -9.39 -17.68 2.59
C GLU A 114 -10.44 -17.41 3.68
N GLY A 115 -11.01 -18.47 4.27
CA GLY A 115 -11.93 -18.37 5.40
C GLY A 115 -11.29 -17.72 6.63
N ILE A 116 -10.08 -18.18 7.01
CA ILE A 116 -9.31 -17.62 8.13
C ILE A 116 -9.02 -16.13 7.91
N LEU A 117 -8.56 -15.75 6.71
CA LEU A 117 -8.26 -14.35 6.39
C LEU A 117 -9.49 -13.46 6.51
N LYS A 118 -10.63 -13.90 5.98
CA LYS A 118 -11.90 -13.15 6.07
C LYS A 118 -12.34 -12.98 7.52
N MET A 119 -12.31 -14.05 8.32
CA MET A 119 -12.68 -14.00 9.73
C MET A 119 -11.76 -13.08 10.53
N TYR A 120 -10.45 -13.18 10.32
CA TYR A 120 -9.47 -12.28 10.94
C TYR A 120 -9.75 -10.81 10.60
N SER A 121 -10.02 -10.52 9.32
CA SER A 121 -10.35 -9.15 8.88
C SER A 121 -11.63 -8.61 9.53
N ALA A 122 -12.66 -9.45 9.67
CA ALA A 122 -13.93 -9.08 10.29
C ALA A 122 -13.75 -8.76 11.78
N VAL A 123 -13.09 -9.64 12.54
CA VAL A 123 -12.80 -9.44 13.97
C VAL A 123 -11.92 -8.20 14.18
N LYS A 124 -10.87 -8.05 13.37
CA LYS A 124 -9.97 -6.89 13.45
C LYS A 124 -10.66 -5.59 13.08
N SER A 125 -11.60 -5.60 12.13
CA SER A 125 -12.40 -4.41 11.80
C SER A 125 -13.31 -3.97 12.95
N GLN A 126 -13.78 -4.93 13.76
CA GLN A 126 -14.66 -4.69 14.89
C GLN A 126 -13.89 -4.17 16.11
N GLN A 127 -12.69 -4.71 16.39
CA GLN A 127 -11.79 -4.19 17.43
C GLN A 127 -11.25 -2.79 17.09
N ASN A 128 -10.89 -2.54 15.82
CA ASN A 128 -10.33 -1.25 15.40
C ASN A 128 -11.31 -0.07 15.44
N ARG A 129 -12.62 -0.28 15.51
CA ARG A 129 -13.59 0.81 15.59
C ARG A 129 -13.60 1.51 16.96
N GLY A 130 -13.33 0.79 18.05
CA GLY A 130 -13.34 1.36 19.40
C GLY A 130 -12.10 2.19 19.70
N ASP A 131 -10.92 1.61 19.51
CA ASP A 131 -9.67 2.20 20.00
C ASP A 131 -9.13 3.32 19.11
N LYS A 132 -9.27 3.22 17.77
CA LYS A 132 -8.77 4.25 16.85
C LYS A 132 -9.56 5.55 16.92
N MET A 133 -10.86 5.48 17.21
CA MET A 133 -11.68 6.67 17.33
C MET A 133 -11.32 7.47 18.60
N HIS A 134 -10.99 6.78 19.69
CA HIS A 134 -10.46 7.40 20.90
C HIS A 134 -9.07 8.01 20.67
N LEU A 135 -8.14 7.27 20.06
CA LEU A 135 -6.80 7.79 19.73
C LEU A 135 -6.84 9.02 18.80
N LEU A 136 -7.75 9.04 17.82
CA LEU A 136 -7.95 10.21 16.95
C LEU A 136 -8.56 11.38 17.71
N TYR A 137 -9.52 11.14 18.60
CA TYR A 137 -10.10 12.19 19.44
C TYR A 137 -9.04 12.80 20.38
N ASP A 138 -8.27 11.95 21.06
CA ASP A 138 -7.19 12.38 21.95
C ASP A 138 -6.12 13.16 21.19
N TYR A 139 -5.72 12.71 20.00
CA TYR A 139 -4.76 13.43 19.17
C TYR A 139 -5.31 14.76 18.63
N LEU A 140 -6.55 14.80 18.11
CA LEU A 140 -7.15 16.03 17.58
C LEU A 140 -7.40 17.09 18.66
N THR A 141 -7.63 16.66 19.90
CA THR A 141 -7.79 17.55 21.07
C THR A 141 -6.46 17.82 21.79
N SER A 142 -5.37 17.20 21.36
CA SER A 142 -4.06 17.34 22.00
C SER A 142 -3.44 18.71 21.76
N HIS A 143 -2.58 19.12 22.69
CA HIS A 143 -1.72 20.29 22.53
C HIS A 143 -0.76 20.15 21.34
N GLU A 144 -0.30 18.92 21.06
CA GLU A 144 0.62 18.64 19.95
C GLU A 144 0.00 18.98 18.58
N PHE A 145 -1.23 18.51 18.33
CA PHE A 145 -1.97 18.85 17.11
C PHE A 145 -2.20 20.37 17.01
N GLY A 146 -2.55 21.03 18.12
CA GLY A 146 -2.73 22.48 18.17
C GLY A 146 -1.47 23.26 17.76
N GLU A 147 -0.30 22.88 18.27
CA GLU A 147 0.98 23.51 17.93
C GLU A 147 1.39 23.24 16.48
N GLN A 148 1.20 22.02 15.97
CA GLN A 148 1.46 21.74 14.55
C GLN A 148 0.54 22.54 13.62
N TRP A 149 -0.76 22.62 13.94
CA TRP A 149 -1.71 23.42 13.18
C TRP A 149 -1.35 24.91 13.18
N LYS A 150 -0.90 25.40 14.34
CA LYS A 150 -0.42 26.79 14.49
C LYS A 150 0.83 27.05 13.66
N ALA A 151 1.80 26.15 13.66
CA ALA A 151 3.00 26.25 12.82
C ALA A 151 2.66 26.26 11.32
N ILE A 152 1.72 25.42 10.88
CA ILE A 152 1.22 25.43 9.50
C ILE A 152 0.58 26.79 9.17
N ARG A 153 -0.30 27.30 10.03
CA ARG A 153 -0.96 28.61 9.85
C ARG A 153 0.06 29.75 9.77
N GLU A 154 1.09 29.74 10.61
CA GLU A 154 2.16 30.74 10.60
C GLU A 154 2.99 30.67 9.31
N GLY A 155 3.33 29.46 8.84
CA GLY A 155 3.99 29.26 7.54
C GLY A 155 3.17 29.79 6.37
N PHE A 156 1.87 29.48 6.32
CA PHE A 156 0.95 30.00 5.30
C PHE A 156 0.87 31.53 5.31
N PHE A 157 0.75 32.14 6.49
CA PHE A 157 0.66 33.59 6.60
C PHE A 157 1.97 34.26 6.15
N SER A 158 3.12 33.70 6.53
CA SER A 158 4.44 34.16 6.11
C SER A 158 4.60 34.16 4.58
N ILE A 159 4.23 33.05 3.92
CA ILE A 159 4.30 32.93 2.46
C ILE A 159 3.39 33.96 1.79
N ARG A 160 2.15 34.13 2.28
CA ARG A 160 1.21 35.11 1.73
C ARG A 160 1.76 36.53 1.81
N VAL A 161 2.37 36.90 2.94
CA VAL A 161 3.01 38.22 3.12
C VAL A 161 4.23 38.37 2.20
N SER A 162 5.02 37.32 2.02
CA SER A 162 6.18 37.34 1.12
C SER A 162 5.76 37.62 -0.34
N ILE A 163 4.74 36.90 -0.84
CA ILE A 163 4.20 37.11 -2.19
C ILE A 163 3.71 38.54 -2.37
N GLN A 164 3.01 39.10 -1.38
CA GLN A 164 2.53 40.48 -1.49
C GLN A 164 3.68 41.48 -1.57
N LYS A 165 4.73 41.29 -0.76
CA LYS A 165 5.93 42.15 -0.82
C LYS A 165 6.64 42.06 -2.16
N GLU A 166 6.74 40.86 -2.74
CA GLU A 166 7.31 40.67 -4.08
C GLU A 166 6.49 41.37 -5.15
N ARG A 167 5.15 41.26 -5.09
CA ARG A 167 4.25 41.99 -6.00
C ARG A 167 4.45 43.50 -5.91
N ASP A 168 4.44 44.05 -4.69
CA ASP A 168 4.61 45.49 -4.48
C ASP A 168 5.98 45.99 -4.97
N ALA A 169 7.03 45.15 -4.83
CA ALA A 169 8.36 45.46 -5.34
C ALA A 169 8.42 45.40 -6.88
N MET A 170 7.80 44.39 -7.50
CA MET A 170 7.76 44.23 -8.94
C MET A 170 6.94 45.33 -9.62
N GLU A 171 5.82 45.75 -9.02
CA GLU A 171 5.02 46.88 -9.49
C GLU A 171 5.86 48.16 -9.60
N LYS A 172 6.66 48.45 -8.56
CA LYS A 172 7.58 49.60 -8.56
C LYS A 172 8.66 49.46 -9.63
N LEU A 173 9.21 48.25 -9.79
CA LEU A 173 10.25 47.97 -10.78
C LEU A 173 9.73 48.14 -12.21
N TRP A 174 8.52 47.61 -12.48
CA TRP A 174 7.84 47.76 -13.76
C TRP A 174 7.57 49.23 -14.07
N LYS A 175 7.01 50.00 -13.12
CA LYS A 175 6.79 51.44 -13.30
C LYS A 175 8.08 52.21 -13.59
N ALA A 176 9.18 51.85 -12.94
CA ALA A 176 10.48 52.47 -13.22
C ALA A 176 10.99 52.15 -14.64
N ARG A 177 10.83 50.89 -15.08
CA ARG A 177 11.22 50.44 -16.43
C ARG A 177 10.35 51.02 -17.54
N GLU A 178 9.04 51.10 -17.34
CA GLU A 178 8.11 51.78 -18.26
C GLU A 178 8.54 53.24 -18.48
N LYS A 179 8.85 53.97 -17.41
CA LYS A 179 9.30 55.37 -17.53
C LYS A 179 10.65 55.51 -18.25
N GLN A 180 11.53 54.52 -18.14
CA GLN A 180 12.77 54.48 -18.92
C GLN A 180 12.48 54.23 -20.40
N LEU A 181 11.56 53.32 -20.70
CA LEU A 181 11.13 53.00 -22.05
C LEU A 181 10.49 54.22 -22.73
N ASP A 182 9.61 54.95 -22.02
CA ASP A 182 9.02 56.21 -22.51
C ASP A 182 10.07 57.26 -22.88
N LYS A 183 11.13 57.39 -22.07
CA LYS A 183 12.25 58.31 -22.37
C LYS A 183 13.01 57.90 -23.62
N VAL A 184 13.23 56.60 -23.81
CA VAL A 184 13.90 56.07 -25.00
C VAL A 184 13.04 56.33 -26.24
N LEU A 185 11.74 56.05 -26.17
CA LEU A 185 10.80 56.32 -27.28
C LEU A 185 10.73 57.81 -27.63
N LEU A 186 10.71 58.69 -26.63
CA LEU A 186 10.72 60.14 -26.85
C LEU A 186 12.01 60.61 -27.53
N ASN A 187 13.16 60.09 -27.09
CA ASN A 187 14.45 60.39 -27.72
C ASN A 187 14.48 59.95 -29.19
N VAL A 188 13.90 58.80 -29.50
CA VAL A 188 13.78 58.30 -30.88
C VAL A 188 12.89 59.21 -31.73
N ALA A 189 11.74 59.64 -31.20
CA ALA A 189 10.87 60.59 -31.89
C ALA A 189 11.58 61.93 -32.17
N HIS A 190 12.38 62.43 -31.21
CA HIS A 190 13.20 63.63 -31.40
C HIS A 190 14.25 63.45 -32.50
N ILE A 191 14.94 62.29 -32.53
CA ILE A 191 15.92 61.97 -33.58
C ILE A 191 15.22 61.94 -34.95
N LYS A 192 14.08 61.24 -35.07
CA LYS A 192 13.30 61.17 -36.30
C LYS A 192 12.88 62.56 -36.79
N GLY A 193 12.28 63.39 -35.93
CA GLY A 193 11.85 64.74 -36.30
C GLY A 193 13.01 65.67 -36.66
N SER A 194 14.18 65.52 -36.02
CA SER A 194 15.38 66.28 -36.37
C SER A 194 15.90 65.89 -37.77
N ILE A 195 15.88 64.60 -38.10
CA ILE A 195 16.28 64.08 -39.41
C ILE A 195 15.31 64.56 -40.50
N GLU A 196 14.00 64.46 -40.30
CA GLU A 196 12.97 64.95 -41.23
C GLU A 196 13.12 66.46 -41.50
N GLY A 197 13.45 67.25 -40.48
CA GLY A 197 13.67 68.70 -40.63
C GLY A 197 14.95 69.07 -41.42
N ILE A 198 15.98 68.21 -41.40
CA ILE A 198 17.26 68.44 -42.10
C ILE A 198 17.22 67.91 -43.53
N ALA A 199 16.71 66.70 -43.74
CA ALA A 199 16.75 66.01 -45.04
C ALA A 199 15.72 66.54 -46.05
N GLY A 200 14.70 67.28 -45.58
CA GLY A 200 13.47 67.44 -46.36
C GLY A 200 12.70 66.12 -46.41
N SER A 201 11.46 66.14 -46.86
CA SER A 201 10.54 65.00 -46.87
C SER A 201 10.96 63.87 -47.84
N GLU A 202 12.11 63.24 -47.61
CA GLU A 202 12.47 61.94 -48.15
C GLU A 202 12.42 60.93 -46.99
N ASP A 203 11.58 59.90 -47.15
CA ASP A 203 11.22 58.94 -46.10
C ASP A 203 12.45 58.21 -45.52
N ILE A 204 12.95 58.69 -44.37
CA ILE A 204 13.95 57.96 -43.58
C ILE A 204 13.21 57.10 -42.56
N GLN A 205 13.07 55.81 -42.87
CA GLN A 205 12.52 54.82 -41.93
C GLN A 205 13.56 54.48 -40.87
N ILE A 206 13.40 55.05 -39.67
CA ILE A 206 14.10 54.61 -38.47
C ILE A 206 13.23 53.53 -37.82
N ASN A 207 13.55 52.27 -38.09
CA ASN A 207 12.84 51.15 -37.51
C ASN A 207 13.45 50.82 -36.14
N LEU A 208 12.68 51.04 -35.07
CA LEU A 208 13.15 50.80 -33.70
C LEU A 208 12.88 49.36 -33.21
N LEU A 209 12.17 48.56 -34.00
CA LEU A 209 11.61 47.28 -33.58
C LEU A 209 11.90 46.10 -34.54
N ASP A 210 12.65 46.30 -35.63
CA ASP A 210 12.57 45.36 -36.76
C ASP A 210 13.71 44.33 -36.91
N ASP A 211 14.62 44.20 -35.94
CA ASP A 211 15.73 43.23 -36.06
C ASP A 211 15.83 42.18 -34.93
N THR A 212 14.86 42.10 -33.99
CA THR A 212 15.03 41.22 -32.80
C THR A 212 13.87 40.31 -32.44
N LEU A 213 12.79 40.27 -33.23
CA LEU A 213 11.63 39.38 -32.95
C LEU A 213 11.54 38.15 -33.86
N GLU A 214 12.46 37.94 -34.81
CA GLU A 214 12.42 36.78 -35.71
C GLU A 214 13.08 35.50 -35.15
N GLU A 215 13.73 35.51 -33.97
CA GLU A 215 14.52 34.35 -33.48
C GLU A 215 13.91 33.52 -32.34
N THR A 216 12.65 33.72 -31.92
CA THR A 216 12.11 33.00 -30.73
C THR A 216 10.93 32.04 -30.96
N GLU A 217 10.67 31.58 -32.19
CA GLU A 217 9.64 30.56 -32.45
C GLU A 217 10.16 29.15 -32.83
N GLU A 218 11.42 28.82 -32.52
CA GLU A 218 11.87 27.41 -32.54
C GLU A 218 12.51 27.02 -31.19
N ILE A 219 11.73 26.38 -30.33
CA ILE A 219 12.02 25.17 -29.49
C ILE A 219 10.77 24.84 -28.65
#